data_AF-A0A959I7R9-F1
#
_entry.id   AF-A0A959I7R9-F1
#
_cell.length_a   1.000
_cell.length_b   1.000
_cell.length_c   1.000
_cell.angle_alpha   90.00
_cell.angle_beta   90.00
_cell.angle_gamma   90.00
#
_symmetry.space_group_name_H-M   'P 1'
#
loop_
_entity.id
_entity.type
_entity.pdbx_description
1 polymer ?
#
loop_
_entity_poly.entity_id
_entity_poly.type
_entity_poly.pdbx_seq_one_letter_code
_entity_poly.pdbx_strand_id
1 'polypeptide(L)'
;LDAGALTGSVGLVFNPNPHWQLSANFATGFRSPNVDDVGKVFDSEPGSVVVPNPDLRPEYAYNGEVGIARSFGGFLKLDLAAYYTLLDNALVRRNSTRNGLDRLLYDGELSQVQSIQNAAQATVR
;
A
#
# COMPACT_ATOMS: atom_id res chain seq x y z
N LEU A 1 -8.26 -2.53 -20.07
CA LEU A 1 -7.41 -2.50 -18.87
C LEU A 1 -6.15 -1.72 -19.24
N ASP A 2 -6.23 -0.38 -19.22
CA ASP A 2 -5.06 0.47 -19.46
C ASP A 2 -4.30 0.63 -18.14
N ALA A 3 -3.48 -0.36 -17.82
CA ALA A 3 -2.60 -0.34 -16.65
C ALA A 3 -1.23 0.24 -17.01
N GLY A 4 -1.23 1.53 -17.39
CA GLY A 4 -0.01 2.29 -17.62
C GLY A 4 0.30 3.18 -16.43
N ALA A 5 1.01 2.66 -15.43
CA ALA A 5 1.54 3.48 -14.35
C ALA A 5 3.05 3.67 -14.58
N LEU A 6 3.49 4.93 -14.75
CA LEU A 6 4.92 5.22 -14.80
C LEU A 6 5.52 4.97 -13.41
N THR A 7 6.27 3.87 -13.29
CA THR A 7 7.04 3.54 -12.09
C THR A 7 8.48 3.96 -12.27
N GLY A 8 9.10 4.40 -11.18
CA GLY A 8 10.48 4.82 -11.20
C GLY A 8 10.94 5.31 -9.85
N SER A 9 12.25 5.45 -9.69
CA SER A 9 12.85 5.99 -8.50
C SER A 9 14.00 6.91 -8.85
N VAL A 10 14.14 8.00 -8.10
CA VAL A 10 15.29 8.89 -8.15
C VAL A 10 15.86 9.04 -6.75
N GLY A 11 17.18 8.95 -6.65
CA GLY A 11 17.91 9.06 -5.39
C GLY A 11 19.06 10.05 -5.53
N LEU A 12 19.30 10.81 -4.47
CA LEU A 12 20.41 11.74 -4.34
C LEU A 12 21.16 11.43 -3.05
N VAL A 13 22.48 11.32 -3.17
CA VAL A 13 23.38 11.21 -2.01
C VAL A 13 24.38 12.34 -2.08
N PHE A 14 24.48 13.10 -0.99
CA PHE A 14 25.39 14.22 -0.87
C PHE A 14 26.28 14.05 0.37
N ASN A 15 27.59 14.07 0.15
CA ASN A 15 28.59 13.95 1.20
C ASN A 15 29.33 15.29 1.34
N PRO A 16 28.81 16.25 2.13
CA PRO A 16 29.46 17.56 2.27
C PRO A 16 30.87 17.48 2.86
N ASN A 17 31.18 16.42 3.61
CA ASN A 17 32.53 16.10 4.09
C ASN A 17 32.59 14.60 4.47
N PRO A 18 33.77 14.04 4.82
CA PRO A 18 33.92 12.62 5.15
C PRO A 18 33.12 12.15 6.38
N HIS A 19 32.63 13.06 7.20
CA HIS A 19 31.92 12.75 8.44
C HIS A 19 30.40 12.79 8.27
N TRP A 20 29.86 13.31 7.17
CA TRP A 20 28.43 13.48 6.97
C TRP A 20 27.97 12.96 5.62
N GLN A 21 26.84 12.26 5.62
CA GLN A 21 26.15 11.82 4.42
C GLN A 21 24.67 12.19 4.55
N LEU A 22 24.14 12.82 3.51
CA LEU A 22 22.72 13.12 3.37
C LEU A 22 22.19 12.30 2.20
N SER A 23 21.03 11.69 2.37
CA SER A 23 20.32 10.97 1.30
C SER A 23 18.89 11.49 1.17
N ALA A 24 18.40 11.50 -0.06
CA ALA A 24 17.00 11.72 -0.37
C ALA A 24 16.60 10.77 -1.50
N ASN A 25 15.50 10.05 -1.33
CA ASN A 25 14.96 9.13 -2.33
C ASN A 25 13.48 9.44 -2.56
N PHE A 26 13.07 9.39 -3.82
CA PHE A 26 11.68 9.49 -4.23
C PHE A 26 11.36 8.35 -5.18
N ALA A 27 10.29 7.62 -4.94
CA ALA A 27 9.88 6.49 -5.76
C ALA A 27 8.38 6.46 -6.00
N THR A 28 7.97 5.97 -7.17
CA THR A 28 6.59 5.68 -7.52
C THR A 28 6.41 4.20 -7.81
N GLY A 29 5.27 3.66 -7.36
CA GLY A 29 4.86 2.28 -7.59
C GLY A 29 3.36 2.19 -7.85
N PHE A 30 2.90 1.03 -8.29
CA PHE A 30 1.47 0.74 -8.35
C PHE A 30 1.23 -0.73 -8.05
N ARG A 31 0.01 -1.03 -7.61
CA ARG A 31 -0.50 -2.37 -7.38
C ARG A 31 -1.80 -2.53 -8.16
N SER A 32 -1.79 -3.42 -9.15
CA SER A 32 -3.01 -3.84 -9.84
C SER A 32 -3.94 -4.62 -8.89
N PRO A 33 -5.28 -4.53 -9.06
CA PRO A 33 -6.21 -5.41 -8.35
C PRO A 33 -5.91 -6.88 -8.67
N ASN A 34 -5.97 -7.77 -7.68
CA ASN A 34 -5.78 -9.19 -7.92
C ASN A 34 -7.00 -9.77 -8.65
N VAL A 35 -6.80 -10.79 -9.50
CA VAL A 35 -7.90 -11.52 -10.18
C VAL A 35 -8.89 -12.10 -9.17
N ASP A 36 -8.38 -12.48 -8.01
CA ASP A 36 -9.12 -13.00 -6.87
C ASP A 36 -10.08 -11.96 -6.23
N ASP A 37 -9.65 -10.71 -6.10
CA ASP A 37 -10.48 -9.59 -5.59
C ASP A 37 -11.61 -9.21 -6.57
N VAL A 38 -11.50 -9.66 -7.83
CA VAL A 38 -12.39 -9.34 -8.95
C VAL A 38 -13.27 -10.53 -9.35
N GLY A 39 -12.89 -11.77 -8.99
CA GLY A 39 -13.47 -12.98 -9.59
C GLY A 39 -13.79 -14.14 -8.66
N LYS A 40 -13.39 -14.11 -7.38
CA LYS A 40 -13.58 -15.26 -6.48
C LYS A 40 -14.14 -14.83 -5.12
N VAL A 41 -15.14 -15.59 -4.64
CA VAL A 41 -15.65 -15.44 -3.28
C VAL A 41 -14.65 -16.11 -2.33
N PHE A 42 -14.11 -15.35 -1.38
CA PHE A 42 -13.19 -15.87 -0.36
C PHE A 42 -13.90 -16.05 0.98
N ASP A 43 -13.64 -17.21 1.59
CA ASP A 43 -13.79 -17.41 3.02
C ASP A 43 -12.49 -16.92 3.67
N SER A 44 -12.51 -15.70 4.21
CA SER A 44 -11.29 -15.06 4.68
C SER A 44 -11.09 -15.19 6.20
N GLU A 45 -12.14 -15.58 6.92
CA GLU A 45 -12.21 -15.75 8.38
C GLU A 45 -13.63 -16.28 8.74
N PRO A 46 -13.80 -17.13 9.79
CA PRO A 46 -15.12 -17.52 10.29
C PRO A 46 -15.99 -16.27 10.53
N GLY A 47 -17.18 -16.24 9.94
CA GLY A 47 -18.09 -15.09 10.03
C GLY A 47 -17.79 -13.92 9.09
N SER A 48 -16.91 -14.05 8.08
CA SER A 48 -16.73 -13.01 7.03
C SER A 48 -16.56 -13.58 5.61
N VAL A 49 -17.29 -13.01 4.65
CA VAL A 49 -17.24 -13.39 3.24
C VAL A 49 -16.83 -12.19 2.41
N VAL A 50 -15.77 -12.36 1.61
CA VAL A 50 -15.33 -11.34 0.65
C VAL A 50 -16.00 -11.59 -0.69
N VAL A 51 -16.69 -10.58 -1.20
CA VAL A 51 -17.35 -10.60 -2.51
C VAL A 51 -16.53 -9.78 -3.51
N PRO A 52 -16.49 -10.22 -4.79
CA PRO A 52 -15.70 -9.54 -5.80
C PRO A 52 -16.23 -8.14 -6.09
N ASN A 53 -15.32 -7.23 -6.42
CA ASN A 53 -15.64 -5.88 -6.88
C ASN A 53 -15.06 -5.65 -8.29
N PRO A 54 -15.87 -5.67 -9.36
CA PRO A 54 -15.38 -5.53 -10.73
C PRO A 54 -14.90 -4.11 -11.06
N ASP A 55 -15.25 -3.12 -10.25
CA ASP A 55 -14.93 -1.70 -10.48
C ASP A 55 -13.58 -1.29 -9.86
N LEU A 56 -12.77 -2.25 -9.41
CA LEU A 56 -11.47 -1.96 -8.80
C LEU A 56 -10.48 -1.34 -9.79
N ARG A 57 -9.85 -0.26 -9.34
CA ARG A 57 -8.76 0.41 -10.05
C ARG A 57 -7.41 0.11 -9.39
N PRO A 58 -6.29 0.21 -10.13
CA PRO A 58 -4.97 0.13 -9.52
C PRO A 58 -4.78 1.14 -8.38
N GLU A 59 -4.08 0.70 -7.33
CA GLU A 59 -3.56 1.55 -6.26
C GLU A 59 -2.20 2.11 -6.69
N TYR A 60 -1.93 3.38 -6.40
CA TYR A 60 -0.66 4.04 -6.69
C TYR A 60 0.04 4.42 -5.40
N ALA A 61 1.35 4.22 -5.34
CA ALA A 61 2.17 4.54 -4.18
C ALA A 61 3.24 5.58 -4.54
N TYR A 62 3.37 6.62 -3.72
CA TYR A 62 4.39 7.64 -3.79
C TYR A 62 5.19 7.62 -2.50
N ASN A 63 6.46 7.24 -2.58
CA ASN A 63 7.35 7.13 -1.45
C ASN A 63 8.40 8.25 -1.48
N GLY A 64 8.61 8.88 -0.34
CA GLY A 64 9.73 9.80 -0.09
C GLY A 64 10.50 9.35 1.13
N GLU A 65 11.82 9.34 1.04
CA GLU A 65 12.73 9.01 2.14
C GLU A 65 13.82 10.06 2.21
N VAL A 66 14.16 10.48 3.43
CA VAL A 66 15.34 11.31 3.71
C VAL A 66 16.18 10.64 4.78
N GLY A 67 17.49 10.65 4.58
CA GLY A 67 18.44 10.06 5.50
C GLY A 67 19.57 11.03 5.83
N ILE A 68 20.07 10.90 7.05
CA ILE A 68 21.27 11.59 7.52
C ILE A 68 22.13 10.60 8.27
N ALA A 69 23.41 10.57 7.92
CA ALA A 69 24.39 9.77 8.62
C ALA A 69 25.58 10.62 9.02
N ARG A 70 26.13 10.30 10.19
CA ARG A 70 27.31 10.93 10.74
C ARG A 70 28.32 9.92 11.24
N SER A 71 29.54 10.02 10.75
CA SER A 71 30.70 9.25 11.22
C SER A 71 31.46 10.04 12.28
N PHE A 72 31.77 9.39 13.40
CA PHE A 72 32.59 9.92 14.49
C PHE A 72 33.89 9.12 14.54
N GLY A 73 34.91 9.61 13.85
CA GLY A 73 36.13 8.84 13.60
C GLY A 73 35.87 7.57 12.79
N GLY A 74 36.85 6.66 12.76
CA GLY A 74 36.72 5.35 12.09
C GLY A 74 36.02 4.28 12.92
N PHE A 75 35.50 4.61 14.11
CA PHE A 75 35.00 3.61 15.07
C PHE A 75 33.48 3.66 15.30
N LEU A 76 32.79 4.74 14.91
CA LEU A 76 31.35 4.90 15.12
C LEU A 76 30.70 5.63 13.94
N LYS A 77 29.56 5.11 13.47
CA LYS A 77 28.68 5.77 12.51
C LYS A 77 27.24 5.69 13.04
N LEU A 78 26.53 6.82 13.01
CA LEU A 78 25.12 6.92 13.33
C LEU A 78 24.34 7.25 12.06
N ASP A 79 23.30 6.50 11.78
CA ASP A 79 22.42 6.68 10.61
C ASP A 79 20.98 6.87 11.11
N LEU A 80 20.28 7.86 10.57
CA LEU A 80 18.89 8.14 10.83
C LEU A 80 18.17 8.34 9.50
N ALA A 81 17.01 7.70 9.34
CA ALA A 81 16.16 7.86 8.16
C ALA A 81 14.71 8.11 8.58
N ALA A 82 14.03 8.94 7.79
CA ALA A 82 12.60 9.17 7.88
C ALA A 82 11.98 8.91 6.51
N TYR A 83 10.84 8.20 6.49
CA TYR A 83 10.13 7.87 5.27
C TYR A 83 8.67 8.27 5.37
N TYR A 84 8.06 8.50 4.21
CA TYR A 84 6.65 8.84 4.08
C TYR A 84 6.10 8.23 2.79
N THR A 85 4.98 7.51 2.89
CA THR A 85 4.31 6.95 1.72
C THR A 85 2.88 7.46 1.61
N LEU A 86 2.53 7.95 0.43
CA LEU A 86 1.16 8.30 0.06
C LEU A 86 0.61 7.27 -0.91
N LEU A 87 -0.55 6.70 -0.57
CA LEU A 87 -1.29 5.76 -1.39
C LEU A 87 -2.51 6.48 -1.97
N ASP A 88 -2.63 6.46 -3.29
CA ASP A 88 -3.81 6.91 -4.03
C ASP A 88 -4.63 5.71 -4.50
N ASN A 89 -5.96 5.83 -4.44
CA ASN A 89 -6.88 4.72 -4.72
C ASN A 89 -6.59 3.46 -3.88
N ALA A 90 -6.23 3.65 -2.60
CA ALA A 90 -5.78 2.57 -1.74
C ALA A 90 -6.78 1.41 -1.65
N LEU A 91 -6.34 0.18 -1.89
CA LEU A 91 -7.19 -1.01 -1.90
C LEU A 91 -7.44 -1.48 -0.47
N VAL A 92 -8.62 -1.17 0.07
CA VAL A 92 -8.98 -1.48 1.46
C VAL A 92 -10.20 -2.39 1.53
N ARG A 93 -10.16 -3.36 2.47
CA ARG A 93 -11.30 -4.23 2.78
C ARG A 93 -12.30 -3.46 3.64
N ARG A 94 -13.55 -3.39 3.19
CA ARG A 94 -14.64 -2.72 3.91
C ARG A 94 -15.91 -3.56 3.91
N ASN A 95 -16.77 -3.32 4.89
CA ASN A 95 -18.12 -3.86 4.88
C ASN A 95 -18.85 -3.38 3.63
N SER A 96 -19.57 -4.29 3.01
CA SER A 96 -20.28 -4.07 1.76
C SER A 96 -21.63 -4.78 1.81
N THR A 97 -22.46 -4.56 0.80
CA THR A 97 -23.72 -5.27 0.63
C THR A 97 -23.71 -6.01 -0.68
N ARG A 98 -24.21 -7.24 -0.68
CA ARG A 98 -24.47 -8.00 -1.91
C ARG A 98 -25.97 -8.18 -2.04
N ASN A 99 -26.56 -7.68 -3.14
CA ASN A 99 -28.01 -7.67 -3.36
C ASN A 99 -28.81 -7.03 -2.20
N GLY A 100 -28.26 -6.02 -1.53
CA GLY A 100 -28.88 -5.33 -0.39
C GLY A 100 -28.71 -6.02 0.96
N LEU A 101 -28.00 -7.16 1.02
CA LEU A 101 -27.72 -7.88 2.26
C LEU A 101 -26.30 -7.60 2.74
N ASP A 102 -26.15 -7.25 4.02
CA ASP A 102 -24.88 -7.03 4.72
C ASP A 102 -24.29 -8.32 5.32
N ARG A 103 -25.11 -9.39 5.40
CA ARG A 103 -24.72 -10.72 5.84
C ARG A 103 -25.25 -11.79 4.90
N LEU A 104 -24.50 -12.86 4.73
CA LEU A 104 -24.88 -14.01 3.91
C LEU A 104 -24.63 -15.29 4.69
N LEU A 105 -25.55 -16.24 4.58
CA LEU A 105 -25.30 -17.61 5.03
C LEU A 105 -24.29 -18.24 4.07
N TYR A 106 -23.10 -18.55 4.55
CA TYR A 106 -22.03 -19.16 3.79
C TYR A 106 -21.43 -20.30 4.60
N ASP A 107 -21.34 -21.49 3.99
CA ASP A 107 -20.89 -22.73 4.64
C ASP A 107 -21.57 -23.04 6.00
N GLY A 108 -22.85 -22.69 6.12
CA GLY A 108 -23.64 -22.93 7.34
C GLY A 108 -23.47 -21.88 8.45
N GLU A 109 -22.62 -20.87 8.27
CA GLU A 109 -22.43 -19.76 9.21
C GLU A 109 -22.92 -18.42 8.62
N LEU A 110 -23.46 -17.54 9.47
CA LEU A 110 -23.89 -16.20 9.06
C LEU A 110 -22.66 -15.28 8.99
N SER A 111 -22.19 -14.98 7.79
CA SER A 111 -20.96 -14.23 7.55
C SER A 111 -21.22 -12.80 7.08
N GLN A 112 -20.44 -11.84 7.61
CA GLN A 112 -20.46 -10.43 7.20
C GLN A 112 -19.93 -10.29 5.77
N VAL A 113 -20.68 -9.59 4.92
CA VAL A 113 -20.27 -9.28 3.55
C VAL A 113 -19.25 -8.15 3.55
N GLN A 114 -18.13 -8.40 2.89
CA GLN A 114 -17.06 -7.43 2.72
C GLN A 114 -16.59 -7.40 1.27
N SER A 115 -16.04 -6.29 0.82
CA SER A 115 -15.40 -6.18 -0.50
C SER A 115 -14.16 -5.29 -0.42
N ILE A 116 -13.22 -5.50 -1.32
CA ILE A 116 -12.14 -4.54 -1.54
C ILE A 116 -12.72 -3.31 -2.24
N GLN A 117 -12.32 -2.12 -1.81
CA GLN A 117 -12.76 -0.84 -2.36
C GLN A 117 -11.56 0.11 -2.45
N ASN A 118 -11.50 0.93 -3.49
CA ASN A 118 -10.51 2.01 -3.58
C ASN A 118 -10.90 3.13 -2.59
N ALA A 119 -10.08 3.37 -1.58
CA ALA A 119 -10.14 4.55 -0.72
C ALA A 119 -9.40 5.72 -1.38
N ALA A 120 -9.91 6.95 -1.21
CA ALA A 120 -9.38 8.12 -1.90
C ALA A 120 -7.88 8.33 -1.66
N GLN A 121 -7.42 8.35 -0.40
CA GLN A 121 -6.00 8.45 -0.04
C GLN A 121 -5.72 7.72 1.28
N ALA A 122 -4.53 7.14 1.41
CA ALA A 122 -4.00 6.61 2.67
C ALA A 122 -2.54 7.00 2.87
N THR A 123 -2.09 7.09 4.12
CA THR A 123 -0.74 7.55 4.47
C THR A 123 -0.05 6.54 5.37
N VAL A 124 1.23 6.25 5.08
CA VAL A 124 2.13 5.46 5.94
C VAL A 124 3.29 6.35 6.39
N ARG A 125 3.59 6.33 7.69
CA ARG A 125 4.58 7.18 8.38
C ARG A 125 5.37 6.35 9.39
#